data_AF-A0A7V9JCF7-F1
#
_entry.id   AF-A0A7V9JCF7-F1
#
_cell.length_a   1.000
_cell.length_b   1.000
_cell.length_c   1.000
_cell.angle_alpha   90.00
_cell.angle_beta   90.00
_cell.angle_gamma   90.00
#
_symmetry.space_group_name_H-M   'P 1'
#
loop_
_entity.id
_entity.type
_entity.pdbx_description
1 polymer ?
#
loop_
_entity_poly.entity_id
_entity_poly.type
_entity_poly.pdbx_seq_one_letter_code
_entity_poly.pdbx_strand_id
1 'polypeptide(L)'
;MHRFGLTALILASALIITPFVLTRQTQAQPAYADDAFETTRDRLDKPVEDEQTSRTWFWGPEPISEGILEPYVESPGGERLVQYMDKARLELTQPDTSSDDAWFVSTGLLTRELISGSIQTGDSSYEEHEPSETAMAGDASNTWPTYAGFARVIDQMYVDDTGNAATNDLLPGGVTSYPEAESDPNAEIVQYITYDGPDGPAGYNVPA
;
A
#
# COMPACT_ATOMS: atom_id res chain seq x y z
N MET A 1 3.17 78.55 46.97
CA MET A 1 3.02 78.29 45.53
C MET A 1 3.77 77.01 45.21
N HIS A 2 3.01 75.93 45.02
CA HIS A 2 3.52 74.56 44.82
C HIS A 2 3.95 74.32 43.37
N ARG A 3 5.09 73.65 43.17
CA ARG A 3 5.41 72.91 41.95
C ARG A 3 6.03 71.57 42.36
N PHE A 4 5.20 70.53 42.40
CA PHE A 4 5.63 69.14 42.54
C PHE A 4 5.99 68.61 41.15
N GLY A 5 7.23 68.17 40.97
CA GLY A 5 7.67 67.42 39.79
C GLY A 5 7.30 65.95 39.94
N LEU A 6 6.62 65.39 38.94
CA LEU A 6 6.22 63.98 38.88
C LEU A 6 7.38 63.19 38.25
N THR A 7 8.09 62.37 39.03
CA THR A 7 9.06 61.40 38.50
C THR A 7 8.32 60.11 38.18
N ALA A 8 8.20 59.75 36.90
CA ALA A 8 7.63 58.50 36.46
C ALA A 8 8.67 57.37 36.60
N LEU A 9 8.40 56.38 37.45
CA LEU A 9 9.20 55.17 37.60
C LEU A 9 8.65 54.10 36.63
N ILE A 10 9.41 53.77 35.58
CA ILE A 10 9.06 52.70 34.63
C ILE A 10 9.42 51.36 35.28
N LEU A 11 8.41 50.53 35.60
CA LEU A 11 8.59 49.12 35.95
C LEU A 11 8.92 48.33 34.67
N ALA A 12 10.13 47.76 34.60
CA ALA A 12 10.49 46.81 33.57
C ALA A 12 9.99 45.41 33.96
N SER A 13 8.90 44.96 33.34
CA SER A 13 8.39 43.59 33.48
C SER A 13 9.26 42.65 32.64
N ALA A 14 10.06 41.80 33.28
CA ALA A 14 10.81 40.75 32.60
C ALA A 14 9.84 39.63 32.17
N LEU A 15 9.61 39.51 30.86
CA LEU A 15 8.82 38.44 30.25
C LEU A 15 9.65 37.15 30.29
N ILE A 16 9.31 36.23 31.19
CA ILE A 16 9.88 34.88 31.22
C ILE A 16 9.27 34.09 30.06
N ILE A 17 9.99 34.00 28.94
CA ILE A 17 9.63 33.13 27.82
C ILE A 17 10.13 31.73 28.20
N THR A 18 9.25 30.88 28.74
CA THR A 18 9.54 29.46 28.87
C THR A 18 9.57 28.83 27.47
N PRO A 19 10.68 28.20 27.04
CA PRO A 19 10.71 27.49 25.78
C PRO A 19 9.74 26.31 25.87
N PHE A 20 8.69 26.35 25.05
CA PHE A 20 7.81 25.21 24.84
C PHE A 20 8.60 24.19 24.01
N VAL A 21 9.24 23.23 24.69
CA VAL A 21 9.89 22.11 24.02
C VAL A 21 8.77 21.20 23.51
N LEU A 22 8.50 21.24 22.21
CA LEU A 22 7.71 20.19 21.57
C LEU A 22 8.53 18.91 21.62
N THR A 23 8.23 18.05 22.59
CA THR A 23 8.68 16.66 22.55
C THR A 23 7.98 16.00 21.37
N ARG A 24 8.68 15.79 20.25
CA ARG A 24 8.21 14.86 19.22
C ARG A 24 8.18 13.49 19.89
N GLN A 25 6.99 12.95 20.12
CA GLN A 25 6.88 11.52 20.36
C GLN A 25 7.30 10.83 19.06
N THR A 26 8.49 10.24 19.05
CA THR A 26 8.82 9.24 18.04
C THR A 26 7.90 8.07 18.34
N GLN A 27 6.89 7.87 17.50
CA GLN A 27 6.06 6.67 17.59
C GLN A 27 7.02 5.49 17.37
N ALA A 28 7.08 4.57 18.33
CA ALA A 28 7.87 3.36 18.15
C ALA A 28 7.29 2.63 16.93
N GLN A 29 8.17 2.14 16.06
CA GLN A 29 7.72 1.32 14.93
C GLN A 29 7.01 0.06 15.47
N PRO A 30 5.89 -0.35 14.86
CA PRO A 30 5.21 -1.57 15.25
C PRO A 30 6.17 -2.76 15.12
N ALA A 31 6.15 -3.66 16.11
CA ALA A 31 6.88 -4.91 16.03
C ALA A 31 6.14 -5.88 15.10
N TYR A 32 6.84 -6.87 14.56
CA TYR A 32 6.17 -7.99 13.90
C TYR A 32 5.25 -8.72 14.87
N ALA A 33 4.03 -9.00 14.43
CA ALA A 33 3.03 -9.69 15.23
C ALA A 33 3.32 -11.19 15.38
N ASP A 34 4.12 -11.76 14.48
CA ASP A 34 4.54 -13.16 14.45
C ASP A 34 5.92 -13.30 13.78
N ASP A 35 6.77 -14.21 14.25
CA ASP A 35 8.11 -14.45 13.69
C ASP A 35 8.07 -14.91 12.22
N ALA A 36 6.97 -15.58 11.81
CA ALA A 36 6.77 -16.02 10.44
C ALA A 36 6.54 -14.83 9.48
N PHE A 37 5.99 -13.72 9.97
CA PHE A 37 5.84 -12.49 9.19
C PHE A 37 7.20 -11.86 8.88
N GLU A 38 8.06 -11.72 9.89
CA GLU A 38 9.43 -11.23 9.71
C GLU A 38 10.20 -12.15 8.76
N THR A 39 10.17 -13.46 9.00
CA THR A 39 10.86 -14.46 8.16
C THR A 39 10.41 -14.39 6.69
N THR A 40 9.11 -14.19 6.45
CA THR A 40 8.53 -14.11 5.11
C THR A 40 8.98 -12.85 4.39
N ARG A 41 8.93 -11.70 5.06
CA ARG A 41 9.44 -10.42 4.54
C ARG A 41 10.93 -10.53 4.26
N ASP A 42 11.73 -10.99 5.22
CA ASP A 42 13.19 -11.05 5.11
C ASP A 42 13.68 -11.91 3.96
N ARG A 43 13.00 -13.03 3.69
CA ARG A 43 13.32 -13.91 2.55
C ARG A 43 13.38 -13.16 1.22
N LEU A 44 12.55 -12.13 1.04
CA LEU A 44 12.52 -11.34 -0.19
C LEU A 44 13.11 -9.95 -0.01
N ASP A 45 12.89 -9.26 1.08
CA ASP A 45 13.23 -7.83 1.17
C ASP A 45 14.56 -7.55 1.87
N LYS A 46 15.12 -8.51 2.62
CA LYS A 46 16.45 -8.35 3.24
C LYS A 46 17.58 -8.09 2.22
N PRO A 47 17.63 -8.75 1.05
CA PRO A 47 18.62 -8.41 0.02
C PRO A 47 18.47 -6.98 -0.54
N VAL A 48 17.27 -6.39 -0.50
CA VAL A 48 17.06 -4.98 -0.90
C VAL A 48 17.57 -4.06 0.20
N GLU A 49 17.23 -4.37 1.46
CA GLU A 49 17.70 -3.64 2.64
C GLU A 49 19.23 -3.62 2.75
N ASP A 50 19.87 -4.76 2.51
CA ASP A 50 21.31 -4.93 2.57
C ASP A 50 22.04 -4.46 1.29
N GLU A 51 21.33 -3.83 0.35
CA GLU A 51 21.85 -3.36 -0.95
C GLU A 51 22.51 -4.45 -1.81
N GLN A 52 22.11 -5.71 -1.61
CA GLN A 52 22.63 -6.87 -2.34
C GLN A 52 21.96 -7.06 -3.71
N THR A 53 20.87 -6.34 -3.98
CA THR A 53 20.14 -6.35 -5.26
C THR A 53 19.60 -4.97 -5.61
N SER A 54 19.35 -4.73 -6.90
CA SER A 54 18.90 -3.44 -7.44
C SER A 54 17.40 -3.40 -7.81
N ARG A 55 16.58 -4.28 -7.22
CA ARG A 55 15.12 -4.26 -7.39
C ARG A 55 14.42 -3.55 -6.24
N THR A 56 13.14 -3.22 -6.44
CA THR A 56 12.30 -2.63 -5.39
C THR A 56 11.88 -3.65 -4.33
N TRP A 57 11.28 -3.14 -3.26
CA TRP A 57 10.67 -3.87 -2.15
C TRP A 57 9.39 -4.59 -2.59
N PHE A 58 9.18 -5.82 -2.11
CA PHE A 58 7.91 -6.52 -2.28
C PHE A 58 6.88 -6.11 -1.21
N TRP A 59 7.32 -6.04 0.04
CA TRP A 59 6.49 -5.71 1.21
C TRP A 59 6.78 -4.31 1.73
N GLY A 60 8.07 -3.98 1.80
CA GLY A 60 8.57 -2.76 2.44
C GLY A 60 9.41 -3.05 3.67
N PRO A 61 10.07 -2.03 4.23
CA PRO A 61 11.05 -2.22 5.29
C PRO A 61 10.41 -2.62 6.62
N GLU A 62 9.28 -2.04 7.03
CA GLU A 62 8.76 -2.24 8.39
C GLU A 62 7.23 -2.30 8.38
N PRO A 63 6.61 -3.03 9.33
CA PRO A 63 5.17 -3.00 9.52
C PRO A 63 4.67 -1.57 9.77
N ILE A 64 3.52 -1.24 9.19
CA ILE A 64 2.84 0.06 9.40
C ILE A 64 1.65 -0.06 10.35
N SER A 65 1.34 -1.27 10.80
CA SER A 65 0.32 -1.57 11.80
C SER A 65 0.84 -2.55 12.85
N GLU A 66 0.19 -2.58 14.01
CA GLU A 66 0.24 -3.74 14.90
C GLU A 66 -0.41 -4.95 14.22
N GLY A 67 -0.31 -6.13 14.86
CA GLY A 67 -1.09 -7.31 14.47
C GLY A 67 -2.58 -7.08 14.68
N ILE A 68 -3.39 -7.47 13.70
CA ILE A 68 -4.85 -7.31 13.71
C ILE A 68 -5.48 -8.69 13.48
N LEU A 69 -6.51 -9.02 14.25
CA LEU A 69 -7.36 -10.17 13.98
C LEU A 69 -8.49 -9.73 13.06
N GLU A 70 -8.58 -10.34 11.88
CA GLU A 70 -9.64 -10.08 10.90
C GLU A 70 -10.55 -11.30 10.77
N PRO A 71 -11.87 -11.13 10.58
CA PRO A 71 -12.77 -12.26 10.35
C PRO A 71 -12.32 -13.13 9.17
N TYR A 72 -12.23 -14.43 9.41
CA TYR A 72 -11.97 -15.43 8.38
C TYR A 72 -12.61 -16.75 8.79
N VAL A 73 -13.73 -17.12 8.18
CA VAL A 73 -14.61 -18.17 8.72
C VAL A 73 -13.96 -19.56 8.79
N GLU A 74 -12.99 -19.86 7.91
CA GLU A 74 -12.24 -21.10 7.91
C GLU A 74 -11.00 -21.10 8.82
N SER A 75 -10.62 -19.96 9.41
CA SER A 75 -9.50 -19.88 10.34
C SER A 75 -9.89 -20.42 11.72
N PRO A 76 -8.98 -21.03 12.50
CA PRO A 76 -9.22 -21.37 13.90
C PRO A 76 -9.75 -20.16 14.70
N GLY A 77 -10.94 -20.29 15.30
CA GLY A 77 -11.59 -19.19 16.01
C GLY A 77 -12.37 -18.21 15.14
N GLY A 78 -12.37 -18.40 13.81
CA GLY A 78 -13.08 -17.55 12.86
C GLY A 78 -12.36 -16.24 12.53
N GLU A 79 -11.08 -16.13 12.87
CA GLU A 79 -10.27 -14.93 12.65
C GLU A 79 -8.86 -15.31 12.17
N ARG A 80 -8.32 -14.60 11.17
CA ARG A 80 -6.91 -14.70 10.74
C ARG A 80 -6.09 -13.58 11.39
N LEU A 81 -4.82 -13.86 11.69
CA LEU A 81 -3.89 -12.80 12.08
C LEU A 81 -3.36 -12.13 10.83
N VAL A 82 -3.39 -10.80 10.78
CA VAL A 82 -2.82 -10.01 9.70
C VAL A 82 -1.92 -8.90 10.22
N GLN A 83 -1.03 -8.43 9.36
CA GLN A 83 -0.26 -7.22 9.60
C GLN A 83 -0.02 -6.45 8.32
N TYR A 84 -0.25 -5.14 8.35
CA TYR A 84 -0.12 -4.28 7.18
C TYR A 84 1.30 -3.78 7.03
N MET A 85 1.79 -3.83 5.79
CA MET A 85 3.06 -3.32 5.33
C MET A 85 2.82 -2.18 4.34
N ASP A 86 3.87 -1.46 3.97
CA ASP A 86 3.80 -0.36 2.99
C ASP A 86 3.20 -0.79 1.63
N LYS A 87 3.46 -2.03 1.17
CA LYS A 87 3.04 -2.49 -0.17
C LYS A 87 2.03 -3.64 -0.17
N ALA A 88 1.78 -4.27 0.97
CA ALA A 88 0.93 -5.46 1.04
C ALA A 88 0.49 -5.79 2.48
N ARG A 89 -0.25 -6.89 2.66
CA ARG A 89 -0.68 -7.42 3.95
C ARG A 89 -0.10 -8.81 4.15
N LEU A 90 0.54 -9.06 5.28
CA LEU A 90 0.94 -10.41 5.67
C LEU A 90 -0.25 -11.07 6.37
N GLU A 91 -0.59 -12.29 5.98
CA GLU A 91 -1.73 -13.04 6.52
C GLU A 91 -1.33 -14.42 7.00
N LEU A 92 -1.74 -14.75 8.23
CA LEU A 92 -1.65 -16.07 8.83
C LEU A 92 -3.07 -16.60 9.09
N THR A 93 -3.58 -17.37 8.13
CA THR A 93 -4.96 -17.90 8.13
C THR A 93 -5.07 -19.26 8.83
N GLN A 94 -4.01 -20.06 8.84
CA GLN A 94 -4.03 -21.42 9.40
C GLN A 94 -2.83 -21.62 10.33
N PRO A 95 -2.82 -21.00 11.53
CA PRO A 95 -1.67 -21.02 12.44
C PRO A 95 -1.30 -22.43 12.94
N ASP A 96 -2.25 -23.37 12.91
CA ASP A 96 -2.04 -24.75 13.34
C ASP A 96 -1.38 -25.64 12.26
N THR A 97 -1.08 -25.09 11.08
CA THR A 97 -0.41 -25.82 9.99
C THR A 97 1.11 -25.71 10.08
N SER A 98 1.83 -26.42 9.20
CA SER A 98 3.29 -26.41 9.20
C SER A 98 3.80 -25.05 8.71
N SER A 99 4.63 -24.40 9.54
CA SER A 99 5.30 -23.14 9.19
C SER A 99 6.39 -23.28 8.12
N ASP A 100 6.73 -24.51 7.72
CA ASP A 100 7.65 -24.79 6.62
C ASP A 100 6.96 -24.67 5.23
N ASP A 101 5.63 -24.56 5.19
CA ASP A 101 4.91 -24.34 3.93
C ASP A 101 5.22 -22.95 3.37
N ALA A 102 5.53 -22.86 2.07
CA ALA A 102 5.78 -21.61 1.41
C ALA A 102 4.59 -20.63 1.47
N TRP A 103 3.38 -21.17 1.68
CA TRP A 103 2.11 -20.44 1.78
C TRP A 103 1.59 -20.29 3.20
N PHE A 104 2.39 -20.65 4.23
CA PHE A 104 2.01 -20.47 5.62
C PHE A 104 1.66 -19.01 5.94
N VAL A 105 2.43 -18.08 5.35
CA VAL A 105 2.11 -16.65 5.32
C VAL A 105 1.85 -16.25 3.86
N SER A 106 0.74 -15.55 3.62
CA SER A 106 0.37 -15.06 2.28
C SER A 106 0.27 -13.53 2.22
N THR A 107 0.18 -12.97 1.01
CA THR A 107 -0.17 -11.57 0.75
C THR A 107 -1.67 -11.29 0.87
N GLY A 108 -2.47 -12.36 0.93
CA GLY A 108 -3.87 -12.43 0.55
C GLY A 108 -4.23 -11.56 -0.64
N LEU A 109 -5.36 -10.86 -0.53
CA LEU A 109 -6.01 -10.14 -1.63
C LEU A 109 -6.09 -8.61 -1.43
N LEU A 110 -5.32 -8.02 -0.50
CA LEU A 110 -5.50 -6.60 -0.12
C LEU A 110 -5.62 -5.62 -1.31
N THR A 111 -4.73 -5.73 -2.31
CA THR A 111 -4.79 -4.84 -3.50
C THR A 111 -6.10 -5.03 -4.27
N ARG A 112 -6.55 -6.27 -4.42
CA ARG A 112 -7.83 -6.59 -5.06
C ARG A 112 -9.00 -6.04 -4.25
N GLU A 113 -9.00 -6.25 -2.94
CA GLU A 113 -10.03 -5.76 -2.01
C GLU A 113 -10.16 -4.23 -2.09
N LEU A 114 -9.03 -3.51 -2.17
CA LEU A 114 -9.02 -2.05 -2.33
C LEU A 114 -9.60 -1.60 -3.68
N ILE A 115 -9.40 -2.38 -4.75
CA ILE A 115 -9.91 -2.06 -6.09
C ILE A 115 -11.40 -2.40 -6.21
N SER A 116 -11.83 -3.54 -5.67
CA SER A 116 -13.20 -4.03 -5.84
C SER A 116 -14.16 -3.57 -4.74
N GLY A 117 -13.66 -3.25 -3.54
CA GLY A 117 -14.47 -3.07 -2.34
C GLY A 117 -14.93 -4.38 -1.70
N SER A 118 -14.59 -5.54 -2.27
CA SER A 118 -15.01 -6.85 -1.78
C SER A 118 -13.94 -7.45 -0.88
N ILE A 119 -14.12 -7.32 0.45
CA ILE A 119 -13.15 -7.76 1.48
C ILE A 119 -13.34 -9.24 1.74
N GLN A 120 -12.25 -10.03 1.64
CA GLN A 120 -12.31 -11.46 1.89
C GLN A 120 -12.47 -11.75 3.38
N THR A 121 -13.52 -12.51 3.73
CA THR A 121 -13.81 -12.98 5.09
C THR A 121 -13.87 -14.52 5.18
N GLY A 122 -13.43 -15.20 4.12
CA GLY A 122 -13.27 -16.64 4.05
C GLY A 122 -12.85 -17.10 2.66
N ASP A 123 -12.65 -18.41 2.47
CA ASP A 123 -12.23 -18.99 1.18
C ASP A 123 -13.18 -18.57 0.04
N SER A 124 -14.49 -18.55 0.33
CA SER A 124 -15.54 -18.14 -0.61
C SER A 124 -16.53 -17.15 -0.01
N SER A 125 -16.11 -16.40 1.02
CA SER A 125 -16.96 -15.44 1.74
C SER A 125 -16.38 -14.03 1.67
N TYR A 126 -17.23 -13.05 1.40
CA TYR A 126 -16.83 -11.67 1.15
C TYR A 126 -17.81 -10.68 1.81
N GLU A 127 -17.28 -9.54 2.24
CA GLU A 127 -18.03 -8.38 2.71
C GLU A 127 -17.85 -7.21 1.74
N GLU A 128 -18.96 -6.61 1.30
CA GLU A 128 -18.96 -5.54 0.31
C GLU A 128 -18.84 -4.15 0.96
N HIS A 129 -17.91 -3.36 0.43
CA HIS A 129 -17.65 -1.96 0.77
C HIS A 129 -17.52 -1.12 -0.52
N GLU A 130 -17.41 0.19 -0.37
CA GLU A 130 -17.04 1.05 -1.48
C GLU A 130 -15.56 0.84 -1.85
N PRO A 131 -15.21 0.75 -3.15
CA PRO A 131 -13.82 0.75 -3.60
C PRO A 131 -13.00 1.94 -3.06
N SER A 132 -11.70 1.74 -2.86
CA SER A 132 -10.84 2.75 -2.26
C SER A 132 -10.49 3.88 -3.22
N GLU A 133 -10.85 5.10 -2.84
CA GLU A 133 -10.45 6.34 -3.55
C GLU A 133 -9.02 6.81 -3.21
N THR A 134 -8.25 5.99 -2.49
CA THR A 134 -6.85 6.30 -2.18
C THR A 134 -6.00 6.19 -3.45
N ALA A 135 -5.14 7.17 -3.68
CA ALA A 135 -4.17 7.11 -4.78
C ALA A 135 -3.20 5.94 -4.57
N MET A 136 -3.03 5.12 -5.61
CA MET A 136 -2.22 3.90 -5.56
C MET A 136 -0.72 4.20 -5.57
N ALA A 137 -0.32 5.27 -6.24
CA ALA A 137 1.08 5.65 -6.40
C ALA A 137 1.22 7.17 -6.45
N GLY A 138 2.46 7.65 -6.33
CA GLY A 138 2.80 9.08 -6.41
C GLY A 138 3.07 9.72 -5.05
N ASP A 139 3.13 11.05 -5.03
CA ASP A 139 3.29 11.81 -3.79
C ASP A 139 1.95 11.97 -3.06
N ALA A 140 1.99 12.51 -1.83
CA ALA A 140 0.79 12.70 -1.00
C ALA A 140 -0.24 13.69 -1.60
N SER A 141 0.12 14.45 -2.63
CA SER A 141 -0.80 15.33 -3.36
C SER A 141 -1.41 14.67 -4.59
N ASN A 142 -0.97 13.46 -4.93
CA ASN A 142 -1.46 12.73 -6.08
C ASN A 142 -2.90 12.25 -5.87
N THR A 143 -3.75 12.44 -6.87
CA THR A 143 -5.18 12.07 -6.82
C THR A 143 -5.56 10.97 -7.80
N TRP A 144 -4.63 10.52 -8.64
CA TRP A 144 -4.89 9.50 -9.68
C TRP A 144 -3.58 8.81 -10.10
N PRO A 145 -3.57 7.49 -10.37
CA PRO A 145 -4.69 6.56 -10.29
C PRO A 145 -5.07 6.19 -8.85
N THR A 146 -6.36 5.99 -8.59
CA THR A 146 -6.88 5.41 -7.34
C THR A 146 -7.10 3.92 -7.50
N TYR A 147 -7.15 3.17 -6.39
CA TYR A 147 -7.52 1.74 -6.45
C TYR A 147 -8.90 1.55 -7.11
N ALA A 148 -9.90 2.34 -6.72
CA ALA A 148 -11.22 2.35 -7.37
C ALA A 148 -11.15 2.60 -8.89
N GLY A 149 -10.23 3.45 -9.33
CA GLY A 149 -9.98 3.73 -10.74
C GLY A 149 -9.55 2.51 -11.56
N PHE A 150 -8.81 1.57 -10.94
CA PHE A 150 -8.34 0.35 -11.59
C PHE A 150 -9.43 -0.72 -11.77
N ALA A 151 -10.59 -0.59 -11.12
CA ALA A 151 -11.68 -1.56 -11.25
C ALA A 151 -12.14 -1.79 -12.70
N ARG A 152 -11.87 -0.84 -13.59
CA ARG A 152 -12.22 -0.90 -15.02
C ARG A 152 -11.25 -1.71 -15.88
N VAL A 153 -10.08 -2.04 -15.36
CA VAL A 153 -8.97 -2.65 -16.12
C VAL A 153 -8.42 -3.93 -15.49
N ILE A 154 -8.82 -4.26 -14.26
CA ILE A 154 -8.49 -5.54 -13.64
C ILE A 154 -9.38 -6.69 -14.15
N ASP A 155 -8.85 -7.91 -14.06
CA ASP A 155 -9.46 -9.18 -14.50
C ASP A 155 -10.01 -9.15 -15.94
N GLN A 156 -9.35 -8.37 -16.81
CA GLN A 156 -9.71 -8.30 -18.23
C GLN A 156 -8.86 -9.29 -19.03
N MET A 157 -9.45 -9.84 -20.09
CA MET A 157 -8.74 -10.60 -21.12
C MET A 157 -8.50 -9.70 -22.33
N TYR A 158 -7.37 -8.99 -22.34
CA TYR A 158 -6.99 -8.16 -23.48
C TYR A 158 -6.51 -9.04 -24.65
N VAL A 159 -6.54 -8.48 -25.87
CA VAL A 159 -5.93 -9.14 -27.03
C VAL A 159 -4.42 -9.02 -26.91
N ASP A 160 -3.70 -10.11 -27.21
CA ASP A 160 -2.25 -10.11 -27.35
C ASP A 160 -1.84 -9.12 -28.45
N ASP A 161 -1.11 -8.09 -28.04
CA ASP A 161 -0.68 -6.98 -28.89
C ASP A 161 0.85 -6.87 -28.93
N THR A 162 1.53 -8.00 -28.70
CA THR A 162 3.01 -8.08 -28.70
C THR A 162 3.58 -7.56 -30.03
N GLY A 163 4.59 -6.69 -29.92
CA GLY A 163 5.26 -6.02 -31.05
C GLY A 163 4.63 -4.69 -31.46
N ASN A 164 3.46 -4.33 -30.90
CA ASN A 164 2.88 -3.00 -31.03
C ASN A 164 3.17 -2.14 -29.78
N ALA A 165 2.97 -0.83 -29.88
CA ALA A 165 3.15 0.07 -28.74
C ALA A 165 1.93 0.07 -27.81
N ALA A 166 2.15 0.17 -26.51
CA ALA A 166 1.12 0.41 -25.51
C ALA A 166 0.59 1.85 -25.63
N THR A 167 -0.46 2.03 -26.42
CA THR A 167 -1.05 3.36 -26.71
C THR A 167 -2.34 3.64 -25.94
N ASN A 168 -2.60 2.91 -24.85
CA ASN A 168 -3.77 3.15 -24.00
C ASN A 168 -3.33 3.88 -22.73
N ASP A 169 -4.07 4.92 -22.37
CA ASP A 169 -3.89 5.65 -21.12
C ASP A 169 -5.13 5.51 -20.24
N LEU A 170 -4.91 5.28 -18.94
CA LEU A 170 -5.95 5.16 -17.93
C LEU A 170 -6.12 6.52 -17.24
N LEU A 171 -7.15 7.27 -17.65
CA LEU A 171 -7.51 8.56 -17.07
C LEU A 171 -8.71 8.42 -16.12
N PRO A 172 -9.02 9.43 -15.27
CA PRO A 172 -10.20 9.38 -14.39
C PRO A 172 -11.53 9.10 -15.11
N GLY A 173 -11.63 9.50 -16.38
CA GLY A 173 -12.81 9.23 -17.24
C GLY A 173 -12.86 7.83 -17.85
N GLY A 174 -11.83 7.01 -17.67
CA GLY A 174 -11.66 5.68 -18.26
C GLY A 174 -10.46 5.58 -19.20
N VAL A 175 -10.37 4.45 -19.90
CA VAL A 175 -9.30 4.18 -20.86
C VAL A 175 -9.48 5.05 -22.11
N THR A 176 -8.41 5.71 -22.53
CA THR A 176 -8.35 6.56 -23.72
C THR A 176 -7.13 6.20 -24.57
N SER A 177 -7.08 6.69 -25.82
CA SER A 177 -5.94 6.49 -26.70
C SER A 177 -4.90 7.59 -26.51
N TYR A 178 -3.63 7.18 -26.43
CA TYR A 178 -2.44 8.01 -26.34
C TYR A 178 -1.46 7.63 -27.47
N PRO A 179 -1.66 8.15 -28.69
CA PRO A 179 -0.89 7.77 -29.87
C PRO A 179 0.57 8.26 -29.84
N GLU A 180 0.91 9.26 -29.02
CA GLU A 180 2.28 9.74 -28.88
C GLU A 180 3.24 8.65 -28.39
N ALA A 181 2.74 7.67 -27.62
CA ALA A 181 3.51 6.50 -27.18
C ALA A 181 4.01 5.61 -28.32
N GLU A 182 3.42 5.66 -29.52
CA GLU A 182 3.93 4.91 -30.69
C GLU A 182 5.38 5.25 -31.04
N SER A 183 5.84 6.44 -30.65
CA SER A 183 7.21 6.90 -30.89
C SER A 183 8.18 6.59 -29.74
N ASP A 184 7.69 6.08 -28.61
CA ASP A 184 8.52 5.72 -27.45
C ASP A 184 9.00 4.27 -27.57
N PRO A 185 10.32 4.02 -27.69
CA PRO A 185 10.83 2.65 -27.75
C PRO A 185 10.55 1.83 -26.48
N ASN A 186 10.27 2.46 -25.33
CA ASN A 186 9.90 1.76 -24.10
C ASN A 186 8.41 1.40 -24.03
N ALA A 187 7.60 1.88 -24.99
CA ALA A 187 6.19 1.53 -25.06
C ALA A 187 5.94 0.23 -25.83
N GLU A 188 6.94 -0.36 -26.50
CA GLU A 188 6.77 -1.64 -27.21
C GLU A 188 6.34 -2.73 -26.22
N ILE A 189 5.23 -3.39 -26.53
CA ILE A 189 4.74 -4.55 -25.80
C ILE A 189 5.61 -5.73 -26.16
N VAL A 190 6.40 -6.21 -25.19
CA VAL A 190 7.36 -7.30 -25.39
C VAL A 190 6.85 -8.64 -24.88
N GLN A 191 5.78 -8.62 -24.08
CA GLN A 191 5.23 -9.81 -23.48
C GLN A 191 3.72 -9.71 -23.30
N TYR A 192 3.02 -10.80 -23.59
CA TYR A 192 1.64 -11.01 -23.20
C TYR A 192 1.58 -12.09 -22.11
N ILE A 193 0.97 -11.77 -20.97
CA ILE A 193 0.83 -12.69 -19.84
C ILE A 193 -0.64 -13.06 -19.65
N THR A 194 -0.87 -14.32 -19.26
CA THR A 194 -2.20 -14.79 -18.86
C THR A 194 -2.12 -15.51 -17.53
N TYR A 195 -3.15 -15.38 -16.71
CA TYR A 195 -3.29 -16.14 -15.46
C TYR A 195 -4.76 -16.47 -15.20
N ASP A 196 -5.00 -17.54 -14.46
CA ASP A 196 -6.33 -17.87 -13.95
C ASP A 196 -6.55 -17.09 -12.64
N GLY A 197 -7.39 -16.05 -12.71
CA GLY A 197 -7.79 -15.25 -11.57
C GLY A 197 -9.04 -15.80 -10.86
N PRO A 198 -9.41 -15.23 -9.72
CA PRO A 198 -10.60 -15.66 -8.96
C PRO A 198 -11.91 -15.45 -9.74
N ASP A 199 -11.96 -14.47 -10.65
CA ASP A 199 -13.14 -14.18 -11.50
C ASP A 199 -13.03 -14.77 -12.92
N GLY A 200 -12.03 -15.62 -13.16
CA GLY A 200 -11.76 -16.24 -14.45
C GLY A 200 -10.39 -15.85 -15.02
N PRO A 201 -10.10 -16.28 -16.26
CA PRO A 201 -8.81 -16.03 -16.87
C PRO A 201 -8.68 -14.54 -17.25
N ALA A 202 -7.50 -13.98 -16.99
CA ALA A 202 -7.12 -12.61 -17.36
C ALA A 202 -5.87 -12.62 -18.24
N GLY A 203 -5.69 -11.54 -19.01
CA GLY A 203 -4.64 -11.43 -20.02
C GLY A 203 -4.17 -9.99 -20.20
N TYR A 204 -2.86 -9.74 -20.05
CA TYR A 204 -2.27 -8.40 -20.03
C TYR A 204 -1.04 -8.29 -20.93
N ASN A 205 -0.96 -7.15 -21.63
CA ASN A 205 0.20 -6.73 -22.39
C ASN A 205 1.20 -6.00 -21.47
N VAL A 206 2.47 -6.39 -21.51
CA VAL A 206 3.56 -5.87 -20.67
C VAL A 206 4.61 -5.19 -21.57
N PRO A 207 4.84 -3.87 -21.40
CA PRO A 207 5.89 -3.16 -22.12
C PRO A 207 7.29 -3.51 -21.59
N ALA A 208 8.32 -3.15 -22.36
CA ALA A 208 9.73 -3.41 -22.09
C ALA A 208 10.27 -2.75 -20.80
#